data_AF-A0A1G1Y5D9-F1
#
_entry.id   AF-A0A1G1Y5D9-F1
#
_cell.length_a   1.000
_cell.length_b   1.000
_cell.length_c   1.000
_cell.angle_alpha   90.00
_cell.angle_beta   90.00
_cell.angle_gamma   90.00
#
_symmetry.space_group_name_H-M   'P 1'
#
loop_
_entity.id
_entity.type
_entity.pdbx_description
1 polymer ?
#
loop_
_entity_poly.entity_id
_entity_poly.type
_entity_poly.pdbx_seq_one_letter_code
_entity_poly.pdbx_strand_id
1 'polypeptide(L)'
;MSPTKVRLVINQLKGKTADEALNYLRFISKSAVNPVAKLVNSGIANAENNFQLSRNDLFIKKIIANDGPILKRSRPRAHGRSTMIAKRTSHIELILGVRPGAKPVASKAKATAESVKAKPTSAVKEEVKVVSPAEVKKEVPQTAGRGPEERGRSQKGFLNRIFNRKTG
;
A
#
# COMPACT_ATOMS: atom_id res chain seq x y z
N MET A 1 -4.86 -10.93 -8.74
CA MET A 1 -5.50 -10.82 -10.07
C MET A 1 -4.86 -11.86 -11.00
N SER A 2 -5.57 -12.38 -12.01
CA SER A 2 -4.96 -13.30 -12.98
C SER A 2 -3.98 -12.54 -13.90
N PRO A 3 -2.79 -13.10 -14.21
CA PRO A 3 -1.82 -12.46 -15.11
C PRO A 3 -2.41 -12.07 -16.47
N THR A 4 -3.23 -12.94 -17.07
CA THR A 4 -3.90 -12.70 -18.36
C THR A 4 -4.80 -11.47 -18.35
N LYS A 5 -5.57 -11.26 -17.27
CA LYS A 5 -6.45 -10.09 -17.12
C LYS A 5 -5.64 -8.79 -17.01
N VAL A 6 -4.47 -8.85 -16.37
CA VAL A 6 -3.56 -7.69 -16.27
C VAL A 6 -2.87 -7.42 -17.61
N ARG A 7 -2.38 -8.47 -18.30
CA ARG A 7 -1.72 -8.39 -19.63
C ARG A 7 -2.56 -7.63 -20.65
N LEU A 8 -3.87 -7.85 -20.65
CA LEU A 8 -4.82 -7.14 -21.52
C LEU A 8 -4.74 -5.62 -21.36
N VAL A 9 -4.61 -5.12 -20.13
CA VAL A 9 -4.55 -3.68 -19.85
C VAL A 9 -3.15 -3.12 -20.09
N ILE A 10 -2.11 -3.77 -19.56
CA ILE A 10 -0.74 -3.24 -19.62
C ILE A 10 -0.17 -3.17 -21.04
N ASN A 11 -0.62 -4.03 -21.96
CA ASN A 11 -0.17 -4.00 -23.35
C ASN A 11 -0.51 -2.67 -24.04
N GLN A 12 -1.59 -2.01 -23.62
CA GLN A 12 -2.01 -0.71 -24.15
C GLN A 12 -1.25 0.48 -23.55
N LEU A 13 -0.44 0.26 -22.51
CA LEU A 13 0.29 1.32 -21.80
C LEU A 13 1.76 1.43 -22.21
N LYS A 14 2.30 0.42 -22.89
CA LYS A 14 3.70 0.37 -23.31
C LYS A 14 4.01 1.57 -24.23
N GLY A 15 5.06 2.32 -23.90
CA GLY A 15 5.53 3.46 -24.69
C GLY A 15 4.79 4.79 -24.46
N LYS A 16 3.70 4.81 -23.69
CA LYS A 16 2.98 6.05 -23.35
C LYS A 16 3.70 6.83 -22.25
N THR A 17 3.47 8.15 -22.20
CA THR A 17 3.91 8.97 -21.06
C THR A 17 3.14 8.58 -19.79
N ALA A 18 3.71 8.90 -18.62
CA ALA A 18 3.10 8.56 -17.34
C ALA A 18 1.68 9.17 -17.19
N ASP A 19 1.48 10.40 -17.66
CA ASP A 19 0.18 11.07 -17.62
C ASP A 19 -0.83 10.55 -18.63
N GLU A 20 -0.40 10.30 -19.87
CA GLU A 20 -1.26 9.65 -20.87
C GLU A 20 -1.71 8.27 -20.38
N ALA A 21 -0.81 7.51 -19.75
CA ALA A 21 -1.14 6.20 -19.20
C ALA A 21 -2.21 6.29 -18.11
N LEU A 22 -2.10 7.25 -17.19
CA LEU A 22 -3.10 7.46 -16.13
C LEU A 22 -4.45 7.92 -16.70
N ASN A 23 -4.44 8.81 -17.68
CA ASN A 23 -5.66 9.26 -18.35
C ASN A 23 -6.32 8.11 -19.10
N TYR A 24 -5.54 7.32 -19.84
CA TYR A 24 -6.04 6.13 -20.53
C TYR A 24 -6.67 5.12 -19.56
N LEU A 25 -6.02 4.87 -18.41
CA LEU A 25 -6.53 3.95 -17.39
C LEU A 25 -7.90 4.38 -16.82
N ARG A 26 -8.19 5.69 -16.72
CA ARG A 26 -9.48 6.18 -16.20
C ARG A 26 -10.68 5.75 -17.04
N PHE A 27 -10.50 5.55 -18.35
CA PHE A 27 -11.60 5.25 -19.27
C PHE A 27 -11.77 3.76 -19.59
N ILE A 28 -10.86 2.90 -19.11
CA ILE A 28 -10.96 1.47 -19.36
C ILE A 28 -11.94 0.80 -18.39
N SER A 29 -12.92 0.08 -18.91
CA SER A 29 -13.94 -0.65 -18.12
C SER A 29 -13.47 -2.00 -17.53
N LYS A 30 -12.16 -2.20 -17.32
CA LYS A 30 -11.58 -3.47 -16.84
C LYS A 30 -11.20 -3.36 -15.37
N SER A 31 -11.59 -4.35 -14.57
CA SER A 31 -11.23 -4.42 -13.13
C SER A 31 -9.70 -4.44 -12.88
N ALA A 32 -8.89 -4.84 -13.87
CA ALA A 32 -7.42 -4.82 -13.76
C ALA A 32 -6.82 -3.41 -13.75
N VAL A 33 -7.60 -2.36 -14.02
CA VAL A 33 -7.17 -0.96 -13.99
C VAL A 33 -6.73 -0.54 -12.59
N ASN A 34 -7.51 -0.86 -11.56
CA ASN A 34 -7.25 -0.40 -10.18
C ASN A 34 -5.83 -0.73 -9.67
N PRO A 35 -5.35 -1.99 -9.74
CA PRO A 35 -3.99 -2.30 -9.30
C PRO A 35 -2.92 -1.66 -10.19
N VAL A 36 -3.17 -1.53 -11.49
CA VAL A 36 -2.19 -0.95 -12.43
C VAL A 36 -2.08 0.56 -12.22
N ALA A 37 -3.20 1.27 -12.04
CA ALA A 37 -3.21 2.71 -11.77
C ALA A 37 -2.49 3.04 -10.46
N LYS A 38 -2.73 2.26 -9.40
CA LYS A 38 -2.00 2.40 -8.12
C LYS A 38 -0.50 2.21 -8.32
N LEU A 39 -0.11 1.23 -9.12
CA LEU A 39 1.29 0.92 -9.39
C LEU A 39 1.98 2.04 -10.19
N VAL A 40 1.33 2.60 -11.22
CA VAL A 40 1.86 3.75 -11.98
C VAL A 40 2.02 4.97 -11.07
N ASN A 41 1.01 5.31 -10.25
CA ASN A 41 1.10 6.42 -9.30
C ASN A 41 2.26 6.22 -8.31
N SER A 42 2.44 4.99 -7.79
CA SER A 42 3.57 4.67 -6.91
C SER A 42 4.92 4.81 -7.63
N GLY A 43 5.00 4.41 -8.90
CA GLY A 43 6.21 4.56 -9.71
C GLY A 43 6.59 6.01 -9.93
N ILE A 44 5.61 6.88 -10.23
CA ILE A 44 5.82 8.33 -10.37
C ILE A 44 6.32 8.92 -9.04
N ALA A 45 5.66 8.61 -7.92
CA ALA A 45 6.09 9.10 -6.61
C ALA A 45 7.52 8.66 -6.25
N ASN A 46 7.91 7.43 -6.59
CA ASN A 46 9.27 6.94 -6.38
C ASN A 46 10.29 7.68 -7.27
N ALA A 47 9.92 8.01 -8.51
CA ALA A 47 10.76 8.77 -9.41
C ALA A 47 10.96 10.23 -8.93
N GLU A 48 9.90 10.86 -8.44
CA GLU A 48 9.93 12.22 -7.90
C GLU A 48 10.78 12.28 -6.61
N ASN A 49 10.49 11.41 -5.64
CA ASN A 49 11.13 11.49 -4.31
C ASN A 49 12.59 11.03 -4.31
N ASN A 50 12.90 9.93 -5.02
CA ASN A 50 14.24 9.33 -4.94
C ASN A 50 15.19 9.87 -6.01
N PHE A 51 14.67 10.27 -7.17
CA PHE A 51 15.50 10.70 -8.31
C PHE A 51 15.28 12.16 -8.72
N GLN A 52 14.41 12.90 -8.03
CA GLN A 52 14.05 14.30 -8.33
C GLN A 52 13.70 14.53 -9.80
N LEU A 53 13.05 13.55 -10.41
CA LEU A 53 12.59 13.60 -11.79
C LEU A 53 11.21 14.25 -11.86
N SER A 54 10.98 15.05 -12.90
CA SER A 54 9.66 15.60 -13.18
C SER A 54 8.75 14.52 -13.77
N ARG A 55 7.49 14.51 -13.33
CA ARG A 55 6.43 13.62 -13.83
C ARG A 55 6.27 13.64 -15.35
N ASN A 56 6.40 14.82 -15.95
CA ASN A 56 6.20 15.03 -17.39
C ASN A 56 7.27 14.34 -18.26
N ASP A 57 8.44 14.09 -17.68
CA ASP A 57 9.58 13.50 -18.39
C ASP A 57 9.59 11.97 -18.33
N LEU A 58 8.67 11.38 -17.55
CA LEU A 58 8.56 9.94 -17.34
C LEU A 58 7.70 9.27 -18.41
N PHE A 59 8.17 8.13 -18.90
CA PHE A 59 7.40 7.26 -19.79
C PHE A 59 7.52 5.80 -19.37
N ILE A 60 6.55 4.98 -19.76
CA ILE A 60 6.54 3.55 -19.45
C ILE A 60 7.47 2.82 -20.43
N LYS A 61 8.71 2.55 -20.00
CA LYS A 61 9.71 1.82 -20.78
C LYS A 61 9.36 0.34 -20.89
N LYS A 62 9.03 -0.29 -19.76
CA LYS A 62 8.68 -1.71 -19.71
C LYS A 62 7.63 -1.94 -18.63
N ILE A 63 6.59 -2.69 -18.97
CA ILE A 63 5.59 -3.16 -18.02
C ILE A 63 5.26 -4.62 -18.33
N ILE A 64 5.40 -5.48 -17.33
CA ILE A 64 5.18 -6.93 -17.47
C ILE A 64 4.36 -7.43 -16.28
N ALA A 65 3.44 -8.35 -16.56
CA ALA A 65 2.74 -9.12 -15.55
C ALA A 65 3.24 -10.56 -15.58
N ASN A 66 4.03 -10.92 -14.58
CA ASN A 66 4.55 -12.26 -14.34
C ASN A 66 3.54 -13.09 -13.57
N ASP A 67 3.63 -14.41 -13.76
CA ASP A 67 2.79 -15.35 -13.05
C ASP A 67 3.25 -15.43 -11.58
N GLY A 68 2.30 -15.40 -10.65
CA GLY A 68 2.56 -15.58 -9.22
C GLY A 68 2.18 -16.98 -8.73
N PRO A 69 2.29 -17.25 -7.42
CA PRO A 69 1.89 -18.52 -6.84
C PRO A 69 0.41 -18.82 -7.12
N ILE A 70 0.13 -20.07 -7.46
CA ILE A 70 -1.22 -20.56 -7.78
C ILE A 70 -1.77 -21.32 -6.58
N LEU A 71 -2.87 -20.84 -6.01
CA LEU A 71 -3.57 -21.55 -4.95
C LEU A 71 -4.55 -22.55 -5.56
N LYS A 72 -4.39 -23.83 -5.20
CA LYS A 72 -5.22 -24.94 -5.69
C LYS A 72 -6.43 -25.14 -4.77
N ARG A 73 -7.63 -25.23 -5.32
CA ARG A 73 -8.88 -25.51 -4.57
C ARG A 73 -9.64 -26.65 -5.23
N SER A 74 -9.99 -27.68 -4.47
CA SER A 74 -10.83 -28.79 -4.93
C SER A 74 -12.28 -28.29 -5.11
N ARG A 75 -12.93 -28.63 -6.23
CA ARG A 75 -14.35 -28.40 -6.46
C ARG A 75 -15.04 -29.74 -6.74
N PRO A 76 -16.03 -30.14 -5.92
CA PRO A 76 -16.78 -31.36 -6.17
C PRO A 76 -17.58 -31.27 -7.47
N ARG A 77 -17.70 -32.40 -8.17
CA ARG A 77 -18.45 -32.59 -9.42
C ARG A 77 -19.26 -33.89 -9.36
N ALA A 78 -20.12 -34.12 -10.36
CA ALA A 78 -20.97 -35.30 -10.46
C ALA A 78 -20.16 -36.61 -10.44
N HIS A 79 -20.80 -37.69 -9.95
CA HIS A 79 -20.22 -39.03 -9.80
C HIS A 79 -18.95 -39.08 -8.94
N GLY A 80 -18.92 -38.36 -7.82
CA GLY A 80 -17.79 -38.37 -6.87
C GLY A 80 -16.47 -37.78 -7.43
N ARG A 81 -16.50 -37.18 -8.62
CA ARG A 81 -15.30 -36.57 -9.22
C ARG A 81 -14.94 -35.26 -8.52
N SER A 82 -13.65 -34.98 -8.41
CA SER A 82 -13.15 -33.67 -8.02
C SER A 82 -12.33 -33.03 -9.14
N THR A 83 -12.62 -31.77 -9.42
CA THR A 83 -11.84 -30.95 -10.36
C THR A 83 -11.15 -29.81 -9.61
N MET A 84 -9.96 -29.42 -10.06
CA MET A 84 -9.20 -28.38 -9.40
C MET A 84 -9.48 -26.99 -9.99
N ILE A 85 -9.79 -26.01 -9.14
CA ILE A 85 -9.82 -24.60 -9.50
C ILE A 85 -8.48 -23.96 -9.12
N ALA A 86 -7.80 -23.36 -10.11
CA ALA A 86 -6.59 -22.57 -9.90
C ALA A 86 -6.93 -21.10 -9.59
N LYS A 87 -6.67 -20.65 -8.36
CA LYS A 87 -6.73 -19.22 -7.99
C LYS A 87 -5.37 -18.59 -8.26
N ARG A 88 -5.25 -17.97 -9.43
CA ARG A 88 -4.00 -17.38 -9.93
C ARG A 88 -3.75 -15.99 -9.32
N THR A 89 -2.49 -15.74 -8.96
CA THR A 89 -1.97 -14.42 -8.59
C THR A 89 -0.93 -13.97 -9.62
N SER A 90 -0.45 -12.73 -9.51
CA SER A 90 0.48 -12.13 -10.47
C SER A 90 1.39 -11.13 -9.78
N HIS A 91 2.63 -11.03 -10.25
CA HIS A 91 3.55 -9.95 -9.93
C HIS A 91 3.60 -8.98 -11.11
N ILE A 92 3.51 -7.67 -10.84
CA ILE A 92 3.54 -6.64 -11.88
C ILE A 92 4.83 -5.86 -11.71
N GLU A 93 5.64 -5.84 -12.76
CA GLU A 93 6.89 -5.11 -12.84
C GLU A 93 6.69 -3.90 -13.75
N LEU A 94 7.08 -2.72 -13.25
CA LEU A 94 7.08 -1.47 -13.99
C LEU A 94 8.48 -0.88 -13.97
N ILE A 95 8.95 -0.50 -15.15
CA ILE A 95 10.17 0.26 -15.35
C ILE A 95 9.79 1.54 -16.07
N LEU A 96 9.99 2.66 -15.39
CA LEU A 96 9.86 3.99 -15.97
C LEU A 96 11.19 4.40 -16.59
N GLY A 97 11.13 4.98 -17.77
CA GLY A 97 12.25 5.62 -18.44
C GLY A 97 12.12 7.13 -18.38
N VAL A 98 13.24 7.81 -18.54
CA VAL A 98 13.30 9.27 -18.69
C VAL A 98 13.47 9.58 -20.16
N ARG A 99 12.66 10.49 -20.70
CA ARG A 99 12.76 10.92 -22.09
C ARG A 99 14.15 11.56 -22.32
N PRO A 100 14.87 11.22 -23.41
CA PRO A 100 16.16 11.83 -23.70
C PRO A 100 16.00 13.35 -23.87
N GLY A 101 16.77 14.13 -23.12
CA GLY A 101 16.71 15.59 -23.09
C GLY A 101 16.19 16.21 -21.79
N ALA A 102 15.65 15.41 -20.87
CA ALA A 102 15.27 15.88 -19.54
C ALA A 102 16.50 16.05 -18.63
N LYS A 103 16.64 17.24 -18.02
CA LYS A 103 17.65 17.51 -17.00
C LYS A 103 17.08 17.14 -15.62
N PRO A 104 17.85 16.51 -14.71
CA PRO A 104 17.41 16.32 -13.35
C PRO A 104 17.15 17.69 -12.71
N VAL A 105 16.00 17.86 -12.05
CA VAL A 105 15.53 19.15 -11.54
C VAL A 105 16.28 19.45 -10.24
N ALA A 106 17.55 19.86 -10.35
CA ALA A 106 18.42 20.14 -9.21
C ALA A 106 18.17 21.52 -8.53
N SER A 107 17.07 22.21 -8.80
CA SER A 107 16.94 23.62 -8.38
C SER A 107 15.53 24.06 -7.95
N LYS A 108 14.88 23.33 -7.03
CA LYS A 108 13.74 23.87 -6.27
C LYS A 108 13.82 23.51 -4.79
N ALA A 109 14.84 24.04 -4.10
CA ALA A 109 14.90 24.03 -2.64
C ALA A 109 15.12 25.44 -2.03
N LYS A 110 14.95 26.52 -2.82
CA LYS A 110 15.12 27.88 -2.29
C LYS A 110 14.19 28.90 -2.97
N ALA A 111 12.89 28.75 -2.80
CA ALA A 111 11.90 29.83 -2.92
C ALA A 111 10.50 29.28 -2.62
N THR A 112 10.07 29.41 -1.36
CA THR A 112 8.74 29.87 -0.89
C THR A 112 8.53 29.39 0.54
N ALA A 113 9.25 30.04 1.44
CA ALA A 113 8.91 30.18 2.84
C ALA A 113 9.25 31.62 3.22
N GLU A 114 8.42 32.59 2.80
CA GLU A 114 8.23 33.90 3.45
C GLU A 114 7.22 34.77 2.67
N SER A 115 6.30 35.42 3.40
CA SER A 115 5.19 36.30 2.98
C SER A 115 3.98 35.61 2.32
N VAL A 116 2.72 35.68 2.79
CA VAL A 116 2.02 36.75 3.53
C VAL A 116 1.00 36.14 4.51
N LYS A 117 1.02 36.65 5.75
CA LYS A 117 0.03 36.46 6.81
C LYS A 117 -0.69 37.82 7.00
N ALA A 118 -2.01 37.78 7.20
CA ALA A 118 -2.95 38.87 7.57
C ALA A 118 -3.48 39.76 6.41
N LYS A 119 -4.80 40.00 6.23
CA LYS A 119 -5.88 40.20 7.23
C LYS A 119 -7.26 39.55 6.88
N PRO A 120 -8.17 39.39 7.87
CA PRO A 120 -9.41 38.60 7.82
C PRO A 120 -10.72 39.43 7.85
N THR A 121 -11.87 38.79 7.56
CA THR A 121 -13.28 39.08 7.97
C THR A 121 -14.17 38.05 7.25
N SER A 122 -15.21 37.38 7.77
CA SER A 122 -16.03 37.51 8.97
C SER A 122 -16.79 36.18 9.24
N ALA A 123 -16.79 35.75 10.51
CA ALA A 123 -17.87 35.08 11.26
C ALA A 123 -18.84 34.07 10.58
N VAL A 124 -18.74 32.81 11.01
CA VAL A 124 -19.86 32.12 11.69
C VAL A 124 -19.28 31.42 12.92
N LYS A 125 -19.90 31.71 14.07
CA LYS A 125 -19.60 31.16 15.39
C LYS A 125 -20.25 29.78 15.52
N GLU A 126 -19.49 28.80 15.97
CA GLU A 126 -19.96 27.92 17.05
C GLU A 126 -18.74 27.56 17.91
N GLU A 127 -18.67 28.20 19.07
CA GLU A 127 -17.71 27.88 20.12
C GLU A 127 -18.34 26.82 21.03
N VAL A 128 -17.65 25.71 21.26
CA VAL A 128 -17.55 25.15 22.62
C VAL A 128 -16.07 25.02 22.96
N LYS A 129 -15.60 26.11 23.54
CA LYS A 129 -14.45 26.31 24.43
C LYS A 129 -14.50 25.36 25.64
N VAL A 130 -13.48 25.02 26.44
CA VAL A 130 -12.00 25.13 26.66
C VAL A 130 -11.82 24.05 27.79
N VAL A 131 -10.69 23.43 28.15
CA VAL A 131 -9.52 24.00 28.81
C VAL A 131 -8.52 22.86 29.11
N SER A 132 -7.33 22.97 28.57
CA SER A 132 -6.06 22.62 29.23
C SER A 132 -5.44 23.93 29.75
N PRO A 133 -4.68 23.96 30.85
CA PRO A 133 -3.22 24.12 30.67
C PRO A 133 -2.26 23.61 31.79
N ALA A 134 -1.05 23.23 31.33
CA ALA A 134 0.32 23.46 31.90
C ALA A 134 0.80 22.71 33.18
N GLU A 135 1.83 21.84 33.05
CA GLU A 135 3.29 22.00 33.37
C GLU A 135 3.65 21.68 34.85
N VAL A 136 4.64 20.85 35.22
CA VAL A 136 6.09 21.13 35.39
C VAL A 136 6.93 19.83 35.57
N LYS A 137 8.24 19.97 35.30
CA LYS A 137 9.40 19.07 35.08
C LYS A 137 9.96 18.24 36.28
N LYS A 138 10.70 17.16 35.89
CA LYS A 138 11.93 16.50 36.45
C LYS A 138 11.90 15.76 37.81
N GLU A 139 12.27 14.47 37.81
CA GLU A 139 13.46 13.85 38.47
C GLU A 139 13.46 12.28 38.35
N VAL A 140 14.65 11.67 38.36
CA VAL A 140 14.99 10.21 38.23
C VAL A 140 15.73 9.83 39.53
N PRO A 141 15.54 8.67 40.23
CA PRO A 141 16.13 7.37 39.81
C PRO A 141 15.52 6.03 40.32
N GLN A 142 15.87 4.98 39.56
CA GLN A 142 16.11 3.56 39.86
C GLN A 142 15.75 2.95 41.24
N THR A 143 14.99 1.84 41.23
CA THR A 143 15.15 0.74 42.20
C THR A 143 15.15 -0.64 41.51
N ALA A 144 16.34 -1.26 41.57
CA ALA A 144 16.70 -2.67 41.70
C ALA A 144 15.80 -3.77 41.08
N GLY A 145 16.40 -4.55 40.18
CA GLY A 145 15.89 -5.85 39.76
C GLY A 145 16.15 -6.99 40.75
N ARG A 146 15.45 -8.10 40.55
CA ARG A 146 15.96 -9.47 40.66
C ARG A 146 15.00 -10.44 39.95
N GLY A 147 15.59 -11.37 39.21
CA GLY A 147 14.92 -12.32 38.34
C GLY A 147 14.16 -13.47 39.07
N PRO A 148 13.73 -14.49 38.32
CA PRO A 148 12.69 -15.42 38.72
C PRO A 148 13.25 -16.70 39.36
N GLU A 149 12.65 -17.17 40.44
CA GLU A 149 12.73 -18.57 40.85
C GLU A 149 11.38 -19.09 41.36
N GLU A 150 11.12 -20.33 40.96
CA GLU A 150 9.87 -21.06 40.96
C GLU A 150 9.32 -21.38 42.35
N ARG A 151 7.99 -21.57 42.42
CA ARG A 151 7.37 -22.70 43.12
C ARG A 151 5.87 -22.84 42.80
N GLY A 152 5.54 -23.84 41.97
CA GLY A 152 4.58 -24.90 42.32
C GLY A 152 3.07 -24.63 42.35
N ARG A 153 2.39 -25.25 41.36
CA ARG A 153 1.11 -26.00 41.44
C ARG A 153 -0.25 -25.27 41.28
N SER A 154 -1.02 -25.91 40.38
CA SER A 154 -2.50 -25.97 40.28
C SER A 154 -3.14 -24.82 39.50
N GLN A 155 -3.96 -25.00 38.46
CA GLN A 155 -4.66 -26.15 37.89
C GLN A 155 -4.78 -25.96 36.37
N LYS A 156 -4.37 -27.01 35.63
CA LYS A 156 -4.71 -27.23 34.22
C LYS A 156 -6.24 -27.34 34.10
N GLY A 157 -6.92 -26.24 33.74
CA GLY A 157 -8.39 -26.16 33.69
C GLY A 157 -9.01 -25.95 32.31
N PHE A 158 -8.23 -25.93 31.23
CA PHE A 158 -8.76 -25.60 29.90
C PHE A 158 -8.43 -26.61 28.79
N LEU A 159 -7.41 -27.45 28.97
CA LEU A 159 -6.93 -28.36 27.92
C LEU A 159 -7.61 -29.73 27.88
N ASN A 160 -8.40 -30.11 28.90
CA ASN A 160 -9.11 -31.41 28.93
C ASN A 160 -10.56 -31.36 28.42
N ARG A 161 -11.06 -30.19 27.99
CA ARG A 161 -12.48 -30.04 27.62
C ARG A 161 -12.77 -30.24 26.13
N ILE A 162 -11.73 -30.40 25.29
CA ILE A 162 -11.88 -30.47 23.83
C ILE A 162 -11.83 -31.92 23.28
N PHE A 163 -11.29 -32.89 24.03
CA PHE A 163 -11.02 -34.23 23.51
C PHE A 163 -12.00 -35.36 23.92
N ASN A 164 -13.15 -35.05 24.56
CA ASN A 164 -14.16 -36.03 24.96
C ASN A 164 -15.56 -35.76 24.38
N ARG A 165 -15.66 -35.32 23.12
CA ARG A 165 -16.96 -35.32 22.41
C ARG A 165 -16.98 -36.39 21.33
N LYS A 166 -17.07 -37.64 21.76
CA LYS A 166 -17.40 -38.81 20.93
C LYS A 166 -18.87 -39.18 21.18
N THR A 167 -19.69 -38.92 20.17
CA THR A 167 -20.98 -39.54 19.78
C THR A 167 -21.97 -40.03 20.83
N GLY A 168 -23.20 -39.52 20.71
CA GLY A 168 -24.48 -40.18 21.01
C GLY A 168 -25.48 -39.74 19.96
#